data_AF-E0VJC0-F1
#
_entry.id   AF-E0VJC0-F1
#
_cell.length_a   1.000
_cell.length_b   1.000
_cell.length_c   1.000
_cell.angle_alpha   90.00
_cell.angle_beta   90.00
_cell.angle_gamma   90.00
#
_symmetry.space_group_name_H-M   'P 1'
#
loop_
_entity.id
_entity.type
_entity.pdbx_description
1 polymer ?
#
loop_
_entity_poly.entity_id
_entity_poly.type
_entity_poly.pdbx_seq_one_letter_code
_entity_poly.pdbx_strand_id
1 'polypeptide(L)'
;MGVAYLNLGQLLATQGKCEEAIVILRRCSQLDGTGLKDQKQHETTKITALLHLGRLFADQGRYNKAVSVYMEAVKAMPHFYQPQLLMEKKKI
;
A
#
# COMPACT_ATOMS: atom_id res chain seq x y z
N MET A 1 4.72 5.08 14.25
CA MET A 1 5.89 4.41 13.63
C MET A 1 5.77 4.26 12.12
N GLY A 2 4.65 3.78 11.55
CA GLY A 2 4.56 3.57 10.09
C GLY A 2 4.67 4.84 9.22
N VAL A 3 4.25 6.01 9.70
CA VAL A 3 4.41 7.29 8.95
C VAL A 3 5.87 7.63 8.65
N ALA A 4 6.79 7.30 9.57
CA ALA A 4 8.22 7.52 9.34
C ALA A 4 8.77 6.66 8.18
N TYR A 5 8.30 5.41 8.06
CA TYR A 5 8.67 4.53 6.96
C TYR A 5 8.11 5.01 5.62
N LEU A 6 6.89 5.57 5.60
CA LEU A 6 6.32 6.17 4.39
C LEU A 6 7.17 7.33 3.87
N ASN A 7 7.53 8.26 4.76
CA ASN A 7 8.32 9.43 4.41
C ASN A 7 9.73 9.04 3.96
N LEU A 8 10.35 8.06 4.63
CA LEU A 8 11.65 7.53 4.24
C LEU A 8 11.60 6.87 2.87
N GLY A 9 10.61 6.01 2.61
CA GLY A 9 10.43 5.36 1.31
C GLY A 9 10.21 6.36 0.19
N GLN A 10 9.41 7.39 0.42
CA GLN A 10 9.18 8.46 -0.56
C GLN A 10 10.46 9.27 -0.83
N LEU A 11 11.22 9.62 0.20
CA LEU A 11 12.49 10.32 0.04
C LEU A 11 13.49 9.48 -0.76
N LEU A 12 13.62 8.19 -0.45
CA LEU A 12 14.49 7.26 -1.21
C LEU A 12 14.08 7.18 -2.67
N ALA A 13 12.78 7.12 -2.97
CA ALA A 13 12.27 7.15 -4.34
C ALA A 13 12.68 8.45 -5.07
N THR A 14 12.55 9.60 -4.41
CA THR A 14 12.96 10.89 -5.01
C THR A 14 14.47 11.00 -5.24
N GLN A 15 15.28 10.27 -4.48
CA GLN A 15 16.74 10.17 -4.69
C GLN A 15 17.13 9.17 -5.79
N GLY A 16 16.16 8.54 -6.47
CA GLY A 16 16.43 7.48 -7.45
C GLY A 16 16.75 6.12 -6.82
N LYS A 17 16.75 6.00 -5.49
CA LYS A 17 16.97 4.76 -4.73
C LYS A 17 15.70 3.92 -4.68
N CYS A 18 15.22 3.57 -5.86
CA CYS A 18 13.96 2.92 -6.10
C CYS A 18 13.83 1.55 -5.38
N GLU A 19 14.85 0.70 -5.44
CA GLU A 19 14.79 -0.62 -4.79
C GLU A 19 14.83 -0.52 -3.26
N GLU A 20 15.61 0.39 -2.69
CA GLU A 20 15.58 0.66 -1.24
C GLU A 20 14.20 1.15 -0.79
N ALA A 21 13.60 2.06 -1.56
CA ALA A 21 12.24 2.56 -1.30
C ALA A 21 11.20 1.41 -1.28
N ILE A 22 11.30 0.47 -2.23
CA ILE A 22 10.41 -0.70 -2.29
C ILE A 22 10.54 -1.56 -1.04
N VAL A 23 11.76 -1.84 -0.57
CA VAL A 23 11.98 -2.66 0.63
C VAL A 23 11.38 -1.98 1.86
N ILE A 24 11.62 -0.68 2.03
CA ILE A 24 11.13 0.11 3.17
C ILE A 24 9.60 0.17 3.18
N LEU A 25 8.96 0.43 2.04
CA LEU A 25 7.50 0.49 1.92
C LEU A 25 6.85 -0.88 2.13
N ARG A 26 7.48 -1.97 1.64
CA ARG A 26 6.99 -3.34 1.89
C ARG A 26 7.08 -3.72 3.36
N ARG A 27 8.15 -3.32 4.04
CA ARG A 27 8.27 -3.52 5.48
C ARG A 27 7.18 -2.74 6.23
N CYS A 28 6.88 -1.51 5.79
CA CYS A 28 5.82 -0.70 6.37
C CYS A 28 4.43 -1.36 6.24
N SER A 29 4.10 -1.93 5.08
CA SER A 29 2.81 -2.60 4.88
C SER A 29 2.65 -3.89 5.71
N GLN A 30 3.76 -4.48 6.16
CA GLN A 30 3.79 -5.70 6.97
C GLN A 30 3.92 -5.44 8.47
N LEU A 31 4.05 -4.18 8.92
CA LEU A 31 4.16 -3.87 10.34
C LEU A 31 2.95 -4.40 11.10
N ASP A 32 3.17 -5.17 12.15
CA ASP A 32 2.07 -5.64 12.97
C ASP A 32 1.53 -4.49 13.83
N GLY A 33 0.21 -4.36 13.86
CA GLY A 33 -0.48 -3.30 14.62
C GLY A 33 -1.33 -3.86 15.74
N THR A 34 -1.29 -5.17 15.93
CA THR A 34 -2.06 -5.89 16.94
C THR A 34 -1.80 -5.31 18.33
N GLY A 35 -2.86 -4.88 19.00
CA GLY A 35 -2.80 -4.29 20.35
C GLY A 35 -2.55 -2.78 20.40
N LEU A 36 -2.52 -2.07 19.27
CA LEU A 36 -2.45 -0.61 19.25
C LEU A 36 -3.82 0.01 19.61
N LYS A 37 -3.80 1.12 20.36
CA LYS A 37 -4.99 1.92 20.65
C LYS A 37 -5.71 2.40 19.39
N ASP A 38 -4.97 2.70 18.32
CA ASP A 38 -5.48 3.25 17.07
C ASP A 38 -5.28 2.30 15.88
N GLN A 39 -5.94 1.13 15.93
CA GLN A 39 -5.90 0.14 14.84
C GLN A 39 -6.23 0.75 13.47
N LYS A 40 -7.19 1.68 13.41
CA LYS A 40 -7.61 2.34 12.16
C LYS A 40 -6.49 3.15 11.51
N GLN A 41 -5.72 3.90 12.30
CA GLN A 41 -4.56 4.64 11.77
C GLN A 41 -3.46 3.69 11.30
N HIS A 42 -3.28 2.57 11.99
CA HIS A 42 -2.32 1.55 11.57
C HIS A 42 -2.69 0.92 10.24
N GLU A 43 -3.95 0.50 10.06
CA GLU A 43 -4.44 -0.06 8.78
C GLU A 43 -4.35 0.98 7.66
N THR A 44 -4.70 2.23 7.92
CA THR A 44 -4.56 3.32 6.94
C THR A 44 -3.11 3.47 6.50
N THR A 45 -2.16 3.38 7.44
CA THR A 45 -0.73 3.50 7.15
C THR A 45 -0.22 2.35 6.27
N LYS A 46 -0.68 1.12 6.51
CA LYS A 46 -0.38 -0.04 5.66
C LYS A 46 -0.89 0.13 4.24
N ILE A 47 -2.14 0.59 4.11
CA ILE A 47 -2.76 0.83 2.79
C ILE A 47 -1.97 1.89 2.04
N THR A 48 -1.64 3.02 2.67
CA THR A 48 -0.82 4.07 2.05
C THR A 48 0.55 3.56 1.61
N ALA A 49 1.18 2.67 2.38
CA ALA A 49 2.46 2.07 1.99
C ALA A 49 2.34 1.23 0.72
N LEU A 50 1.27 0.45 0.59
CA LEU A 50 0.99 -0.33 -0.61
C LEU A 50 0.71 0.58 -1.82
N LEU A 51 -0.02 1.68 -1.63
CA LEU A 51 -0.27 2.65 -2.71
C LEU A 51 1.04 3.27 -3.24
N HIS A 52 1.93 3.69 -2.33
CA HIS A 52 3.24 4.24 -2.71
C HIS A 52 4.10 3.19 -3.42
N LEU A 53 4.03 1.94 -2.97
CA LEU A 53 4.78 0.83 -3.57
C LEU A 53 4.26 0.48 -4.96
N GLY A 54 2.93 0.48 -5.16
CA GLY A 54 2.30 0.30 -6.46
C GLY A 54 2.70 1.41 -7.44
N ARG A 55 2.74 2.66 -6.98
CA ARG A 55 3.20 3.81 -7.78
C ARG A 55 4.66 3.67 -8.19
N LEU A 56 5.54 3.31 -7.25
CA LEU A 56 6.96 3.05 -7.54
C LEU A 56 7.17 1.99 -8.62
N PHE A 57 6.38 0.90 -8.60
CA PHE A 57 6.44 -0.09 -9.67
C PHE A 57 5.91 0.44 -11.01
N ALA A 58 4.85 1.24 -10.99
CA ALA A 58 4.33 1.85 -12.22
C ALA A 58 5.33 2.82 -12.85
N ASP A 59 6.00 3.65 -12.03
CA ASP A 59 7.03 4.60 -12.47
C ASP A 59 8.25 3.89 -13.08
N GLN A 60 8.51 2.63 -12.70
CA GLN A 60 9.54 1.76 -13.29
C GLN A 60 9.06 0.96 -14.52
N GLY A 61 7.81 1.14 -14.98
CA GLY A 61 7.22 0.35 -16.06
C GLY A 61 6.84 -1.08 -15.67
N ARG A 62 6.90 -1.44 -14.38
CA ARG A 62 6.57 -2.78 -13.85
C ARG A 62 5.08 -2.90 -13.55
N TYR A 63 4.24 -2.67 -14.55
CA TYR A 63 2.78 -2.56 -14.40
C TYR A 63 2.14 -3.81 -13.78
N ASN A 64 2.60 -5.02 -14.14
CA ASN A 64 2.08 -6.27 -13.54
C ASN A 64 2.28 -6.31 -12.01
N LYS A 65 3.42 -5.83 -11.52
CA LYS A 65 3.69 -5.77 -10.08
C LYS A 65 2.91 -4.63 -9.42
N ALA A 66 2.77 -3.50 -10.10
CA ALA A 66 1.95 -2.39 -9.62
C ALA A 66 0.49 -2.82 -9.40
N VAL A 67 -0.11 -3.51 -10.38
CA VAL A 67 -1.48 -4.04 -10.27
C VAL A 67 -1.62 -5.01 -9.10
N SER A 68 -0.70 -5.95 -8.95
CA SER A 68 -0.73 -6.90 -7.83
C SER A 68 -0.72 -6.20 -6.47
N VAL A 69 0.12 -5.18 -6.32
CA VAL A 69 0.24 -4.40 -5.07
C VAL A 69 -1.00 -3.54 -4.83
N TYR A 70 -1.57 -2.92 -5.86
CA TYR A 70 -2.82 -2.19 -5.72
C TYR A 70 -3.99 -3.11 -5.34
N MET A 71 -4.01 -4.35 -5.84
CA MET A 71 -4.98 -5.35 -5.40
C MET A 71 -4.78 -5.75 -3.94
N GLU A 72 -3.54 -5.86 -3.45
CA GLU A 72 -3.28 -6.04 -2.01
C GLU A 72 -3.84 -4.85 -1.21
N ALA A 73 -3.63 -3.61 -1.66
CA ALA A 73 -4.13 -2.41 -1.00
C ALA A 73 -5.66 -2.40 -0.89
N VAL A 74 -6.35 -2.77 -1.98
CA VAL A 74 -7.82 -2.88 -2.03
C VAL A 74 -8.33 -3.98 -1.11
N LYS A 75 -7.67 -5.13 -1.04
CA LYS A 75 -8.04 -6.22 -0.12
C LYS A 75 -7.80 -5.86 1.35
N ALA A 76 -6.78 -5.05 1.62
CA ALA A 76 -6.46 -4.58 2.96
C ALA A 76 -7.39 -3.44 3.43
N MET A 77 -8.13 -2.79 2.52
CA MET A 77 -9.15 -1.83 2.93
C MET A 77 -10.25 -2.53 3.72
N PRO A 78 -10.58 -2.05 4.94
CA PRO A 78 -11.67 -2.63 5.71
C PRO A 78 -13.00 -2.50 4.96
N HIS A 79 -13.91 -3.46 5.16
CA HIS A 79 -15.19 -3.60 4.44
C HIS A 79 -16.09 -2.35 4.40
N PHE A 80 -15.87 -1.35 5.25
CA PHE A 80 -16.53 -0.04 5.17
C PHE A 80 -16.13 0.82 3.95
N TYR A 81 -15.10 0.40 3.21
CA TYR A 81 -14.64 1.00 1.96
C TYR A 81 -15.02 0.15 0.73
N GLN A 82 -16.09 -0.64 0.80
CA GLN A 82 -16.70 -1.21 -0.40
C GLN A 82 -17.49 -0.11 -1.12
N PRO A 83 -17.03 0.45 -2.26
CA PRO A 83 -17.99 0.96 -3.21
C PRO A 83 -18.76 -0.27 -3.68
N GLN A 84 -20.07 -0.24 -3.58
CA GLN A 84 -21.00 -1.29 -4.00
C GLN A 84 -20.88 -1.67 -5.51
N LEU A 85 -19.84 -1.21 -6.22
CA LEU A 85 -19.64 -1.31 -7.66
C LEU A 85 -18.94 -2.60 -8.14
N LEU A 86 -18.30 -3.41 -7.28
CA LEU A 86 -17.64 -4.64 -7.76
C LEU A 86 -18.59 -5.84 -7.88
N MET A 87 -19.82 -5.73 -7.34
CA MET A 87 -20.82 -6.80 -7.35
C MET A 87 -21.71 -6.82 -8.60
N GLU A 88 -21.61 -5.85 -9.52
CA GLU A 88 -22.39 -5.87 -10.76
C GLU A 88 -21.81 -6.76 -11.88
N LYS A 89 -20.62 -7.34 -11.70
CA LYS A 89 -20.04 -8.27 -12.69
C LYS A 89 -20.39 -9.75 -12.48
N LYS A 90 -21.40 -10.08 -11.67
CA LYS A 90 -21.99 -11.43 -11.60
C LYS A 90 -23.41 -11.48 -12.15
N LYS A 91 -23.68 -10.75 -13.24
CA LYS A 91 -24.94 -10.83 -13.99
C LYS A 91 -24.69 -11.44 -15.38
N ILE A 92 -24.38 -12.73 -15.43
CA ILE A 92 -24.59 -13.62 -16.59
C ILE A 92 -24.94 -14.99 -16.06
#